data_AF-A0A1G8FLU2-F1
#
_entry.id   AF-A0A1G8FLU2-F1
#
_cell.length_a   1.000
_cell.length_b   1.000
_cell.length_c   1.000
_cell.angle_alpha   90.00
_cell.angle_beta   90.00
_cell.angle_gamma   90.00
#
_symmetry.space_group_name_H-M   'P 1'
#
loop_
_entity.id
_entity.type
_entity.pdbx_description
1 polymer ?
#
loop_
_entity_poly.entity_id
_entity_poly.type
_entity_poly.pdbx_seq_one_letter_code
_entity_poly.pdbx_strand_id
1 'polypeptide(L)'
;MKKRISKDEEGINIICEGMGFDPKVAYELTKMMLEQYSRSVVAGKILASMTKPDDEEKVKRQMRKDFLKIMKQPIEESREIQRKLLWQVSECDWLAEPRDYVLKGMSEYGNSGPIYVTIINNCFLSKVKKTMVALAQELKFSVSSLENKKREAIKLFGIMMYRYAHKQDEEDTE
;
A
#
# COMPACT_ATOMS: atom_id res chain seq x y z
N MET A 1 25.83 -3.96 -8.73
CA MET A 1 25.93 -4.00 -7.25
C MET A 1 24.62 -4.54 -6.68
N LYS A 2 24.62 -5.65 -5.93
CA LYS A 2 23.43 -6.10 -5.18
C LYS A 2 23.15 -5.05 -4.08
N LYS A 3 21.93 -4.49 -4.04
CA LYS A 3 21.51 -3.61 -2.94
C LYS A 3 21.57 -4.41 -1.64
N ARG A 4 22.26 -3.89 -0.62
CA ARG A 4 22.29 -4.48 0.71
C ARG A 4 20.90 -4.32 1.35
N ILE A 5 20.24 -5.43 1.62
CA ILE A 5 18.93 -5.48 2.29
C ILE A 5 19.17 -5.17 3.77
N SER A 6 18.29 -4.38 4.40
CA SER A 6 18.37 -4.08 5.84
C SER A 6 17.77 -5.24 6.64
N LYS A 7 18.10 -5.35 7.94
CA LYS A 7 17.45 -6.34 8.83
C LYS A 7 15.93 -6.16 8.89
N ASP A 8 15.46 -4.91 8.84
CA ASP A 8 14.04 -4.62 8.84
C ASP A 8 13.39 -5.10 7.54
N GLU A 9 14.05 -4.89 6.40
CA GLU A 9 13.55 -5.38 5.11
C GLU A 9 13.59 -6.91 5.02
N GLU A 10 14.59 -7.58 5.60
CA GLU A 10 14.61 -9.04 5.74
C GLU A 10 13.43 -9.53 6.57
N GLY A 11 13.16 -8.92 7.72
CA GLY A 11 12.01 -9.25 8.56
C GLY A 11 10.67 -9.06 7.82
N ILE A 12 10.53 -7.97 7.07
CA ILE A 12 9.34 -7.72 6.25
C ILE A 12 9.20 -8.77 5.13
N ASN A 13 10.31 -9.15 4.47
CA ASN A 13 10.28 -10.19 3.45
C ASN A 13 9.84 -11.55 4.02
N ILE A 14 10.33 -11.92 5.22
CA ILE A 14 9.90 -13.15 5.91
C ILE A 14 8.39 -13.12 6.18
N ILE A 15 7.83 -11.97 6.55
CA ILE A 15 6.38 -11.83 6.75
C ILE A 15 5.62 -12.02 5.43
N CYS A 16 6.10 -11.44 4.32
CA CYS A 16 5.50 -11.65 3.00
C CYS A 16 5.49 -13.14 2.61
N GLU A 17 6.65 -13.78 2.72
CA GLU A 17 6.83 -15.20 2.37
C GLU A 17 5.98 -16.11 3.25
N GLY A 18 5.90 -15.82 4.55
CA GLY A 18 5.04 -16.56 5.50
C GLY A 18 3.54 -16.44 5.21
N MET A 19 3.11 -15.40 4.48
CA MET A 19 1.73 -15.26 3.98
C MET A 19 1.53 -15.82 2.57
N GLY A 20 2.58 -16.37 1.96
CA GLY A 20 2.53 -16.99 0.64
C GLY A 20 2.56 -16.00 -0.53
N PHE A 21 3.06 -14.78 -0.34
CA PHE A 21 3.26 -13.82 -1.44
C PHE A 21 4.71 -13.36 -1.59
N ASP A 22 5.14 -13.15 -2.84
CA ASP A 22 6.48 -12.67 -3.18
C ASP A 22 6.67 -11.22 -2.65
N PRO A 23 7.73 -10.95 -1.86
CA PRO A 23 8.04 -9.60 -1.39
C PRO A 23 8.15 -8.53 -2.49
N LYS A 24 8.53 -8.94 -3.71
CA LYS A 24 8.57 -8.06 -4.89
C LYS A 24 7.17 -7.69 -5.35
N VAL A 25 6.25 -8.67 -5.44
CA VAL A 25 4.84 -8.43 -5.77
C VAL A 25 4.21 -7.49 -4.74
N ALA A 26 4.43 -7.75 -3.44
CA ALA A 26 3.94 -6.90 -2.37
C ALA A 26 4.43 -5.45 -2.49
N TYR A 27 5.70 -5.25 -2.87
CA TYR A 27 6.25 -3.91 -3.09
C TYR A 27 5.64 -3.23 -4.33
N GLU A 28 5.69 -3.89 -5.48
CA GLU A 28 5.33 -3.29 -6.78
C GLU A 28 3.84 -2.97 -6.85
N LEU A 29 2.98 -3.91 -6.44
CA LEU A 29 1.52 -3.70 -6.41
C LEU A 29 1.14 -2.56 -5.47
N THR A 30 1.66 -2.58 -4.25
CA THR A 30 1.34 -1.57 -3.24
C THR A 30 1.87 -0.19 -3.66
N LYS A 31 3.05 -0.13 -4.26
CA LYS A 31 3.59 1.12 -4.82
C LYS A 31 2.67 1.69 -5.88
N MET A 32 2.22 0.86 -6.83
CA MET A 32 1.32 1.29 -7.91
C MET A 32 0.00 1.82 -7.34
N MET A 33 -0.59 1.13 -6.37
CA MET A 33 -1.81 1.57 -5.69
C MET A 33 -1.63 2.90 -4.95
N LEU A 34 -0.55 3.03 -4.16
CA LEU A 34 -0.24 4.26 -3.43
C LEU A 34 0.01 5.43 -4.37
N GLU A 35 0.72 5.22 -5.48
CA GLU A 35 0.95 6.26 -6.50
C GLU A 35 -0.35 6.68 -7.18
N GLN A 36 -1.23 5.73 -7.49
CA GLN A 36 -2.54 6.02 -8.09
C GLN A 36 -3.43 6.81 -7.12
N TYR A 37 -3.53 6.37 -5.86
CA TYR A 37 -4.24 7.11 -4.81
C TYR A 37 -3.63 8.51 -4.62
N SER A 38 -2.31 8.61 -4.61
CA SER A 38 -1.62 9.89 -4.43
C SER A 38 -1.87 10.86 -5.58
N ARG A 39 -2.14 10.37 -6.79
CA ARG A 39 -2.58 11.20 -7.92
C ARG A 39 -4.04 11.64 -7.75
N SER A 40 -4.94 10.75 -7.31
CA SER A 40 -6.35 11.11 -7.11
C SER A 40 -6.55 12.14 -5.97
N VAL A 41 -5.77 12.04 -4.89
CA VAL A 41 -5.74 13.03 -3.79
C VAL A 41 -5.26 14.40 -4.28
N VAL A 42 -4.20 14.45 -5.10
CA VAL A 42 -3.66 15.71 -5.64
C VAL A 42 -4.59 16.32 -6.69
N ALA A 43 -5.12 15.50 -7.59
CA ALA A 43 -6.04 15.92 -8.63
C ALA A 43 -7.36 16.46 -8.05
N GLY A 44 -7.67 16.14 -6.79
CA GLY A 44 -8.91 16.54 -6.15
C GLY A 44 -10.09 15.83 -6.82
N LYS A 45 -10.16 14.50 -6.66
CA LYS A 45 -11.30 13.65 -7.06
C LYS A 45 -12.00 14.12 -8.34
N ILE A 46 -11.26 14.24 -9.45
CA ILE A 46 -11.80 14.67 -10.75
C ILE A 46 -12.88 13.70 -11.28
N LEU A 47 -13.01 12.50 -10.72
CA LEU A 47 -13.92 11.45 -11.20
C LEU A 47 -15.00 10.96 -10.21
N ALA A 48 -14.99 11.42 -8.95
CA ALA A 48 -15.93 10.94 -7.92
C ALA A 48 -17.41 11.30 -8.17
N SER A 49 -17.72 11.99 -9.27
CA SER A 49 -19.07 12.39 -9.66
C SER A 49 -19.66 11.63 -10.84
N MET A 50 -18.95 10.69 -11.50
CA MET A 50 -19.45 10.12 -12.76
C MET A 50 -20.21 8.81 -12.66
N THR A 51 -20.15 8.05 -11.56
CA THR A 51 -21.12 6.97 -11.28
C THR A 51 -20.84 6.42 -9.89
N LYS A 52 -21.67 6.76 -8.89
CA LYS A 52 -21.73 5.92 -7.70
C LYS A 52 -22.31 4.58 -8.16
N PRO A 53 -21.60 3.46 -8.03
CA PRO A 53 -22.17 2.17 -8.40
C PRO A 53 -23.45 1.93 -7.57
N ASP A 54 -24.46 1.32 -8.19
CA ASP A 54 -25.76 1.03 -7.55
C ASP A 54 -25.62 0.19 -6.26
N ASP A 55 -24.47 -0.51 -6.10
CA ASP A 55 -24.11 -1.30 -4.92
C ASP A 55 -22.61 -1.13 -4.59
N GLU A 56 -22.31 -0.09 -3.80
CA GLU A 56 -20.95 0.26 -3.37
C GLU A 56 -20.30 -0.87 -2.56
N GLU A 57 -21.07 -1.58 -1.73
CA GLU A 57 -20.56 -2.67 -0.90
C GLU A 57 -20.16 -3.89 -1.71
N LYS A 58 -20.95 -4.26 -2.73
CA LYS A 58 -20.57 -5.31 -3.67
C LYS A 58 -19.28 -4.98 -4.43
N VAL A 59 -19.08 -3.71 -4.80
CA VAL A 59 -17.84 -3.25 -5.44
C VAL A 59 -16.66 -3.37 -4.49
N LYS A 60 -16.79 -2.91 -3.24
CA LYS A 60 -15.75 -3.04 -2.21
C LYS A 60 -15.38 -4.50 -1.95
N ARG A 61 -16.37 -5.40 -1.83
CA ARG A 61 -16.18 -6.86 -1.68
C ARG A 61 -15.39 -7.44 -2.85
N GLN A 62 -15.80 -7.15 -4.08
CA GLN A 62 -15.09 -7.65 -5.25
C GLN A 62 -13.66 -7.11 -5.33
N MET A 63 -13.44 -5.85 -4.98
CA MET A 63 -12.10 -5.26 -4.91
C MET A 63 -11.21 -5.94 -3.88
N ARG A 64 -11.73 -6.26 -2.70
CA ARG A 64 -10.99 -7.03 -1.68
C ARG A 64 -10.55 -8.39 -2.24
N LYS A 65 -11.47 -9.13 -2.86
CA LYS A 65 -11.18 -10.43 -3.48
C LYS A 65 -10.14 -10.32 -4.60
N ASP A 66 -10.27 -9.31 -5.46
CA ASP A 66 -9.32 -9.06 -6.55
C ASP A 66 -7.93 -8.74 -5.99
N PHE A 67 -7.83 -7.92 -4.94
CA PHE A 67 -6.55 -7.61 -4.27
C PHE A 67 -5.91 -8.84 -3.62
N LEU A 68 -6.68 -9.61 -2.84
CA LEU A 68 -6.19 -10.84 -2.20
C LEU A 68 -5.68 -11.85 -3.23
N LYS A 69 -6.36 -11.95 -4.38
CA LYS A 69 -5.96 -12.82 -5.49
C LYS A 69 -4.67 -12.34 -6.15
N ILE A 70 -4.55 -11.05 -6.49
CA ILE A 70 -3.35 -10.52 -7.17
C ILE A 70 -2.12 -10.66 -6.27
N MET A 71 -2.24 -10.39 -4.97
CA MET A 71 -1.11 -10.49 -4.05
C MET A 71 -0.45 -11.87 -4.06
N LYS A 72 -1.20 -12.94 -4.35
CA LYS A 72 -0.71 -14.32 -4.42
C LYS A 72 -0.25 -14.77 -5.81
N GLN A 73 -0.34 -13.92 -6.82
CA GLN A 73 0.05 -14.25 -8.20
C GLN A 73 1.36 -13.56 -8.59
N PRO A 74 2.17 -14.17 -9.47
CA PRO A 74 3.27 -13.48 -10.12
C PRO A 74 2.80 -12.20 -10.81
N ILE A 75 3.64 -11.15 -10.79
CA ILE A 75 3.24 -9.84 -11.31
C ILE A 75 3.03 -9.86 -12.83
N GLU A 76 3.76 -10.74 -13.53
CA GLU A 76 3.67 -10.92 -14.98
C GLU A 76 2.34 -11.55 -15.42
N GLU A 77 1.75 -12.40 -14.57
CA GLU A 77 0.53 -13.16 -14.85
C GLU A 77 -0.76 -12.39 -14.50
N SER A 78 -0.65 -11.28 -13.77
CA SER A 78 -1.80 -10.58 -13.18
C SER A 78 -2.05 -9.18 -13.78
N ARG A 79 -1.45 -8.84 -14.92
CA ARG A 79 -1.50 -7.49 -15.53
C ARG A 79 -2.91 -6.94 -15.79
N GLU A 80 -3.84 -7.79 -16.21
CA GLU A 80 -5.23 -7.37 -16.46
C GLU A 80 -5.97 -7.07 -15.16
N ILE A 81 -5.84 -7.96 -14.18
CA ILE A 81 -6.44 -7.77 -12.85
C ILE A 81 -5.81 -6.56 -12.15
N GLN A 82 -4.50 -6.34 -12.29
CA GLN A 82 -3.82 -5.14 -11.80
C GLN A 82 -4.39 -3.86 -12.41
N ARG A 83 -4.63 -3.83 -13.72
CA ARG A 83 -5.26 -2.68 -14.38
C ARG A 83 -6.67 -2.42 -13.85
N LYS A 84 -7.46 -3.49 -13.69
CA LYS A 84 -8.79 -3.42 -13.08
C LYS A 84 -8.73 -2.88 -11.65
N LEU A 85 -7.85 -3.43 -10.82
CA LEU A 85 -7.66 -3.00 -9.43
C LEU A 85 -7.23 -1.52 -9.38
N LEU A 86 -6.27 -1.10 -10.20
CA LEU A 86 -5.83 0.30 -10.26
C LEU A 86 -6.94 1.25 -10.70
N TRP A 87 -7.75 0.85 -11.67
CA TRP A 87 -8.92 1.62 -12.09
C TRP A 87 -9.93 1.75 -10.92
N GLN A 88 -10.21 0.65 -10.23
CA GLN A 88 -11.08 0.65 -9.05
C GLN A 88 -10.51 1.50 -7.90
N VAL A 89 -9.19 1.51 -7.68
CA VAL A 89 -8.51 2.36 -6.67
C VAL A 89 -8.68 3.85 -6.99
N SER A 90 -8.76 4.24 -8.27
CA SER A 90 -9.04 5.65 -8.63
C SER A 90 -10.48 6.06 -8.38
N GLU A 91 -11.43 5.15 -8.57
CA GLU A 91 -12.87 5.46 -8.49
C GLU A 91 -13.43 5.31 -7.08
N CYS A 92 -12.91 4.37 -6.29
CA CYS A 92 -13.36 4.10 -4.93
C CYS A 92 -12.33 4.56 -3.89
N ASP A 93 -12.79 5.11 -2.77
CA ASP A 93 -11.97 5.52 -1.63
C ASP A 93 -11.45 4.31 -0.84
N TRP A 94 -10.73 3.40 -1.49
CA TRP A 94 -10.30 2.15 -0.89
C TRP A 94 -9.39 2.34 0.32
N LEU A 95 -8.61 3.43 0.37
CA LEU A 95 -7.80 3.71 1.56
C LEU A 95 -8.59 4.41 2.67
N ALA A 96 -9.74 5.03 2.43
CA ALA A 96 -10.36 5.88 3.46
C ALA A 96 -10.71 5.09 4.74
N GLU A 97 -11.21 3.87 4.58
CA GLU A 97 -11.63 3.00 5.67
C GLU A 97 -10.47 2.16 6.28
N PRO A 98 -9.65 1.41 5.51
CA PRO A 98 -8.56 0.63 6.07
C PRO A 98 -7.34 1.44 6.48
N ARG A 99 -7.18 2.69 6.02
CA ARG A 99 -5.95 3.48 6.26
C ARG A 99 -5.62 3.56 7.74
N ASP A 100 -6.58 3.87 8.59
CA ASP A 100 -6.28 4.11 10.01
C ASP A 100 -5.88 2.81 10.72
N TYR A 101 -6.52 1.68 10.35
CA TYR A 101 -6.10 0.34 10.78
C TYR A 101 -4.67 0.03 10.34
N VAL A 102 -4.35 0.26 9.06
CA VAL A 102 -3.05 -0.03 8.49
C VAL A 102 -1.95 0.85 9.09
N LEU A 103 -2.17 2.15 9.17
CA LEU A 103 -1.20 3.08 9.75
C LEU A 103 -0.95 2.79 11.23
N LYS A 104 -1.99 2.41 11.99
CA LYS A 104 -1.83 1.97 13.37
C LYS A 104 -0.96 0.72 13.46
N GLY A 105 -1.29 -0.33 12.71
CA GLY A 105 -0.50 -1.57 12.68
C GLY A 105 0.95 -1.35 12.23
N MET A 106 1.18 -0.41 11.30
CA MET A 106 2.53 -0.01 10.90
C MET A 106 3.27 0.73 12.00
N SER A 107 2.61 1.60 12.76
CA SER A 107 3.25 2.37 13.84
C SER A 107 3.79 1.48 14.95
N GLU A 108 3.15 0.33 15.17
CA GLU A 108 3.51 -0.68 16.17
C GLU A 108 4.61 -1.64 15.67
N TYR A 109 5.06 -1.52 14.42
CA TYR A 109 6.08 -2.39 13.83
C TYR A 109 7.51 -1.99 14.26
N GLY A 110 7.95 -2.51 15.39
CA GLY A 110 9.31 -2.33 15.91
C GLY A 110 9.71 -0.85 16.00
N ASN A 111 11.01 -0.58 15.96
CA ASN A 111 11.52 0.78 16.13
C ASN A 111 11.37 1.65 14.87
N SER A 112 11.24 1.02 13.69
CA SER A 112 11.12 1.73 12.41
C SER A 112 9.66 2.07 12.04
N GLY A 113 8.67 1.50 12.75
CA GLY A 113 7.25 1.68 12.49
C GLY A 113 6.80 3.13 12.36
N PRO A 114 7.12 4.01 13.33
CA PRO A 114 6.78 5.43 13.25
C PRO A 114 7.37 6.12 12.01
N ILE A 115 8.60 5.77 11.62
CA ILE A 115 9.27 6.31 10.43
C ILE A 115 8.53 5.88 9.16
N TYR A 116 8.08 4.63 9.09
CA TYR A 116 7.31 4.13 7.96
C TYR A 116 5.99 4.88 7.80
N VAL A 117 5.27 5.12 8.89
CA VAL A 117 4.04 5.91 8.89
C VAL A 117 4.31 7.33 8.40
N THR A 118 5.38 7.98 8.88
CA THR A 118 5.74 9.33 8.40
C THR A 118 6.03 9.34 6.91
N ILE A 119 6.75 8.34 6.38
CA ILE A 119 7.04 8.22 4.95
C ILE A 119 5.75 8.05 4.14
N ILE A 120 4.86 7.12 4.53
CA ILE A 120 3.62 6.87 3.79
C ILE A 120 2.75 8.13 3.75
N ASN A 121 2.59 8.81 4.88
CA ASN A 121 1.79 10.03 4.97
C ASN A 121 2.36 11.15 4.08
N ASN A 122 3.66 11.43 4.16
CA ASN A 122 4.27 12.57 3.46
C ASN A 122 4.51 12.32 1.97
N CYS A 123 4.70 11.07 1.56
CA CYS A 123 4.96 10.73 0.16
C CYS A 123 3.70 10.39 -0.63
N PHE A 124 2.68 9.81 -0.01
CA PHE A 124 1.54 9.24 -0.74
C PHE A 124 0.19 9.81 -0.30
N LEU A 125 -0.09 9.92 1.00
CA LEU A 125 -1.45 10.21 1.50
C LEU A 125 -1.74 11.71 1.67
N SER A 126 -0.70 12.54 1.82
CA SER A 126 -0.86 14.00 1.95
C SER A 126 -1.06 14.67 0.60
N LYS A 127 -1.94 15.69 0.56
CA LYS A 127 -2.09 16.60 -0.57
C LYS A 127 -0.82 17.42 -0.81
N VAL A 128 -0.14 17.84 0.26
CA VAL A 128 1.14 18.55 0.21
C VAL A 128 2.25 17.54 0.45
N LYS A 129 2.92 17.12 -0.62
CA LYS A 129 3.96 16.09 -0.57
C LYS A 129 5.32 16.70 -0.27
N LYS A 130 6.09 16.03 0.57
CA LYS A 130 7.50 16.37 0.78
C LYS A 130 8.37 15.61 -0.21
N THR A 131 9.39 16.27 -0.74
CA THR A 131 10.43 15.57 -1.51
C THR A 131 11.21 14.65 -0.59
N MET A 132 11.79 13.58 -1.15
CA MET A 132 12.64 12.67 -0.37
C MET A 132 13.85 13.38 0.25
N VAL A 133 14.34 14.44 -0.39
CA VAL A 133 15.43 15.28 0.15
C VAL A 133 14.97 16.03 1.40
N ALA A 134 13.83 16.72 1.35
CA ALA A 134 13.30 17.45 2.50
C ALA A 134 12.96 16.52 3.66
N LEU A 135 12.33 15.37 3.36
CA LEU A 135 11.97 14.39 4.37
C LEU A 135 13.20 13.73 5.01
N ALA A 136 14.27 13.50 4.23
CA ALA A 136 15.53 12.97 4.74
C ALA A 136 16.21 13.95 5.70
N GLN A 137 16.20 15.25 5.38
CA GLN A 137 16.72 16.30 6.27
C GLN A 137 15.95 16.36 7.59
N GLU A 138 14.61 16.36 7.53
CA GLU A 138 13.74 16.41 8.70
C GLU A 138 13.93 15.19 9.62
N LEU A 139 13.99 14.00 9.05
CA LEU A 139 14.15 12.75 9.78
C LEU A 139 15.62 12.41 10.11
N LYS A 140 16.57 13.29 9.73
CA LYS A 140 18.02 13.11 9.94
C LYS A 140 18.57 11.81 9.33
N PHE A 141 18.10 11.45 8.14
CA PHE A 141 18.61 10.34 7.34
C PHE A 141 19.39 10.86 6.12
N SER A 142 20.26 10.01 5.56
CA SER A 142 20.68 10.20 4.18
C SER A 142 19.52 9.86 3.22
N VAL A 143 19.47 10.50 2.06
CA VAL A 143 18.44 10.24 1.04
C VAL A 143 18.42 8.75 0.65
N SER A 144 19.59 8.14 0.48
CA SER A 144 19.70 6.71 0.14
C SER A 144 19.15 5.79 1.24
N SER A 145 19.40 6.11 2.51
CA SER A 145 18.84 5.36 3.63
C SER A 145 17.33 5.52 3.72
N LEU A 146 16.82 6.73 3.48
CA LEU A 146 15.39 6.99 3.52
C LEU A 146 14.65 6.31 2.35
N GLU A 147 15.26 6.20 1.16
CA GLU A 147 14.72 5.43 0.04
C GLU A 147 14.62 3.92 0.35
N ASN A 148 15.56 3.38 1.16
CA ASN A 148 15.43 2.02 1.67
C ASN A 148 14.26 1.90 2.65
N LYS A 149 14.14 2.83 3.60
CA LYS A 149 13.02 2.90 4.54
C LYS A 149 11.67 3.07 3.84
N LYS A 150 11.63 3.78 2.71
CA LYS A 150 10.42 3.92 1.89
C LYS A 150 10.01 2.61 1.24
N ARG A 151 10.97 1.84 0.72
CA ARG A 151 10.69 0.50 0.17
C ARG A 151 10.15 -0.45 1.23
N GLU A 152 10.76 -0.44 2.42
CA GLU A 152 10.29 -1.18 3.60
C GLU A 152 8.85 -0.77 3.97
N ALA A 153 8.60 0.54 4.08
CA ALA A 153 7.29 1.09 4.43
C ALA A 153 6.20 0.67 3.43
N ILE A 154 6.49 0.69 2.13
CA ILE A 154 5.54 0.27 1.09
C ILE A 154 5.21 -1.21 1.21
N LYS A 155 6.19 -2.09 1.42
CA LYS A 155 5.95 -3.52 1.62
C LYS A 155 5.09 -3.78 2.86
N LEU A 156 5.45 -3.16 3.99
CA LEU A 156 4.71 -3.32 5.24
C LEU A 156 3.28 -2.80 5.12
N PHE A 157 3.06 -1.67 4.42
CA PHE A 157 1.74 -1.17 4.11
C PHE A 157 0.90 -2.21 3.34
N GLY A 158 1.49 -2.83 2.31
CA GLY A 158 0.85 -3.88 1.52
C GLY A 158 0.45 -5.11 2.36
N ILE A 159 1.34 -5.55 3.24
CA ILE A 159 1.07 -6.63 4.20
C ILE A 159 -0.11 -6.28 5.12
N MET A 160 -0.10 -5.08 5.69
CA MET A 160 -1.15 -4.65 6.63
C MET A 160 -2.50 -4.48 5.91
N MET A 161 -2.49 -3.95 4.68
CA MET A 161 -3.67 -3.91 3.81
C MET A 161 -4.18 -5.32 3.49
N TYR A 162 -3.30 -6.26 3.21
CA TYR A 162 -3.66 -7.66 2.95
C TYR A 162 -4.34 -8.27 4.18
N ARG A 163 -3.76 -8.09 5.39
CA ARG A 163 -4.36 -8.56 6.64
C ARG A 163 -5.76 -7.99 6.87
N TYR A 164 -5.93 -6.69 6.62
CA TYR A 164 -7.24 -6.06 6.72
C TYR A 164 -8.24 -6.66 5.73
N ALA A 165 -7.85 -6.74 4.45
CA ALA A 165 -8.71 -7.25 3.39
C ALA A 165 -9.11 -8.72 3.63
N HIS A 166 -8.18 -9.54 4.12
CA HIS A 166 -8.41 -10.94 4.45
C HIS A 166 -9.43 -11.08 5.59
N LYS A 167 -9.21 -10.34 6.69
CA LYS A 167 -10.13 -10.35 7.83
C LYS A 167 -11.56 -9.96 7.43
N GLN A 168 -11.69 -8.93 6.59
CA GLN A 168 -13.00 -8.48 6.10
C GLN A 168 -13.66 -9.50 5.14
N ASP A 169 -12.88 -10.18 4.30
CA ASP A 169 -13.40 -11.21 3.39
C ASP A 169 -13.88 -12.46 4.15
N GLU A 170 -13.21 -12.81 5.25
CA GLU A 170 -13.64 -13.86 6.18
C GLU A 170 -14.97 -13.49 6.85
N GLU A 171 -15.09 -12.28 7.42
CA GLU A 171 -16.31 -11.78 8.06
C GLU A 171 -17.51 -11.67 7.09
N ASP A 172 -17.28 -11.47 5.79
CA ASP A 172 -18.33 -11.42 4.77
C ASP A 172 -18.82 -12.81 4.31
N THR A 173 -18.06 -13.86 4.60
CA THR A 173 -18.34 -15.24 4.14
C THR A 173 -19.04 -16.06 5.24
N GLU A 174 -19.01 -15.61 6.49
CA GLU A 174 -19.80 -16.12 7.62
C GLU A 174 -21.24 -15.57 7.61
#